data_AF-A0A7C6X665-F1
#
_entry.id   AF-A0A7C6X665-F1
#
_cell.length_a   1.000
_cell.length_b   1.000
_cell.length_c   1.000
_cell.angle_alpha   90.00
_cell.angle_beta   90.00
_cell.angle_gamma   90.00
#
_symmetry.space_group_name_H-M   'P 1'
#
loop_
_entity.id
_entity.type
_entity.pdbx_description
1 polymer ?
#
loop_
_entity_poly.entity_id
_entity_poly.type
_entity_poly.pdbx_seq_one_letter_code
_entity_poly.pdbx_strand_id
1 'polypeptide(L)'
;MAVKQHKELWRTLKFVLFSISAGVIEILSFTLFNELFHFKYWFSYLTALFLSVLWNFTLNRRFTFKSVANVPVAMLKVLGYYLVFTPVTVLLGNHLVETLGWNEYLVTGLNMVLNLVTEFLFQKYVVYRNSMDTNELAQKEKEKEAEDSV
;
A
#
# COMPACT_ATOMS: atom_id res chain seq x y z
N MET A 1 26.82 -3.62 6.82
CA MET A 1 25.72 -3.80 5.85
C MET A 1 24.48 -4.48 6.43
N ALA A 2 24.59 -5.39 7.41
CA ALA A 2 23.45 -6.13 7.98
C ALA A 2 22.37 -5.26 8.67
N VAL A 3 22.76 -4.20 9.39
CA VAL A 3 21.82 -3.30 10.11
C VAL A 3 20.87 -2.57 9.15
N LYS A 4 21.35 -2.18 7.96
CA LYS A 4 20.54 -1.52 6.91
C LYS A 4 19.46 -2.45 6.35
N GLN A 5 19.76 -3.75 6.20
CA GLN A 5 18.80 -4.74 5.69
C GLN A 5 17.70 -5.05 6.70
N HIS A 6 18.01 -5.06 8.00
CA HIS A 6 17.00 -5.29 9.05
C HIS A 6 15.98 -4.14 9.13
N LYS A 7 16.44 -2.90 8.94
CA LYS A 7 15.57 -1.70 8.94
C LYS A 7 14.62 -1.70 7.74
N GLU A 8 15.09 -2.14 6.56
CA GLU A 8 14.26 -2.28 5.36
C GLU A 8 13.25 -3.42 5.48
N LEU A 9 13.65 -4.59 6.01
CA LEU A 9 12.74 -5.72 6.25
C LEU A 9 11.63 -5.35 7.23
N TRP A 10 11.97 -4.65 8.32
CA TRP A 10 10.97 -4.13 9.26
C TRP A 10 10.01 -3.14 8.62
N ARG A 11 10.48 -2.34 7.67
CA ARG A 11 9.65 -1.38 6.93
C ARG A 11 8.68 -2.07 5.99
N THR A 12 9.13 -3.11 5.28
CA THR A 12 8.27 -3.97 4.45
C THR A 12 7.24 -4.71 5.31
N LEU A 13 7.65 -5.27 6.45
CA LEU A 13 6.73 -5.95 7.38
C LEU A 13 5.65 -5.02 7.91
N LYS A 14 6.01 -3.81 8.35
CA LYS A 14 5.05 -2.79 8.77
C LYS A 14 4.10 -2.41 7.61
N PHE A 15 4.64 -2.24 6.40
CA PHE A 15 3.83 -1.96 5.22
C PHE A 15 2.80 -3.05 4.92
N VAL A 16 3.20 -4.33 4.99
CA VAL A 16 2.31 -5.48 4.80
C VAL A 16 1.21 -5.45 5.86
N LEU A 17 1.57 -5.27 7.14
CA LEU A 17 0.62 -5.23 8.24
C LEU A 17 -0.40 -4.09 8.09
N PHE A 18 0.06 -2.91 7.69
CA PHE A 18 -0.82 -1.77 7.42
C PHE A 18 -1.68 -1.95 6.17
N SER A 19 -1.17 -2.63 5.15
CA SER A 19 -1.96 -2.99 3.96
C SER A 19 -3.08 -3.97 4.30
N ILE A 20 -2.82 -4.94 5.17
CA ILE A 20 -3.86 -5.83 5.70
C ILE A 20 -4.91 -5.02 6.48
N SER A 21 -4.48 -4.08 7.33
CA SER A 21 -5.40 -3.19 8.05
C SER A 21 -6.25 -2.34 7.11
N ALA A 22 -5.69 -1.87 6.00
CA ALA A 22 -6.43 -1.13 4.99
C ALA A 22 -7.49 -1.98 4.31
N GLY A 23 -7.14 -3.21 3.91
CA GLY A 23 -8.11 -4.17 3.36
C GLY A 23 -9.27 -4.47 4.33
N VAL A 24 -9.00 -4.56 5.63
CA VAL A 24 -10.07 -4.70 6.64
C VAL A 24 -10.97 -3.46 6.68
N ILE A 25 -10.40 -2.24 6.64
CA ILE A 25 -11.19 -1.00 6.58
C ILE A 25 -11.98 -0.90 5.29
N GLU A 26 -11.44 -1.36 4.15
CA GLU A 26 -12.16 -1.43 2.89
C GLU A 26 -13.41 -2.29 3.01
N ILE A 27 -13.26 -3.51 3.54
CA ILE A 27 -14.37 -4.45 3.71
C ILE A 27 -15.40 -3.88 4.67
N LEU A 28 -14.98 -3.36 5.83
CA LEU A 28 -15.90 -2.76 6.80
C LEU A 28 -16.64 -1.55 6.23
N SER A 29 -15.93 -0.67 5.51
CA SER A 29 -16.54 0.51 4.89
C SER A 29 -17.49 0.12 3.77
N PHE A 30 -17.11 -0.84 2.93
CA PHE A 30 -17.96 -1.36 1.85
C PHE A 30 -19.23 -1.96 2.43
N THR A 31 -19.14 -2.83 3.43
CA THR A 31 -20.30 -3.42 4.11
C THR A 31 -21.17 -2.32 4.71
N LEU A 32 -20.59 -1.33 5.39
CA LEU A 32 -21.34 -0.21 5.96
C LEU A 32 -22.06 0.61 4.88
N PHE A 33 -21.42 0.98 3.78
CA PHE A 33 -22.04 1.78 2.72
C PHE A 33 -23.03 0.99 1.84
N ASN A 34 -22.78 -0.31 1.64
CA ASN A 34 -23.64 -1.18 0.86
C ASN A 34 -24.90 -1.57 1.64
N GLU A 35 -24.75 -1.89 2.93
CA GLU A 35 -25.83 -2.44 3.76
C GLU A 35 -26.59 -1.36 4.53
N LEU A 36 -25.94 -0.27 4.92
CA LEU A 36 -26.58 0.80 5.70
C LEU A 36 -27.13 1.94 4.82
N PHE A 37 -26.46 2.26 3.72
CA PHE A 37 -26.84 3.38 2.84
C PHE A 37 -27.45 2.95 1.50
N HIS A 38 -27.50 1.65 1.19
CA HIS A 38 -28.02 1.10 -0.07
C HIS A 38 -27.49 1.81 -1.33
N PHE A 39 -26.27 2.34 -1.28
CA PHE A 39 -25.69 2.98 -2.45
C PHE A 39 -25.47 1.96 -3.57
N LYS A 40 -25.47 2.41 -4.82
CA LYS A 40 -25.09 1.56 -5.95
C LYS A 40 -23.74 0.92 -5.63
N TYR A 41 -23.64 -0.39 -5.82
CA TYR A 41 -22.45 -1.22 -5.53
C TYR A 41 -21.14 -0.53 -5.92
N TRP A 42 -21.08 0.03 -7.13
CA TRP A 42 -19.89 0.70 -7.64
C TRP A 42 -19.50 1.97 -6.85
N PHE A 43 -20.47 2.75 -6.37
CA PHE A 43 -20.22 3.94 -5.53
C PHE A 43 -19.73 3.54 -4.13
N SER A 44 -20.36 2.54 -3.51
CA SER A 44 -19.92 2.02 -2.21
C SER A 44 -18.48 1.48 -2.30
N TYR A 45 -18.20 0.69 -3.34
CA TYR A 45 -16.88 0.13 -3.60
C TYR A 45 -15.82 1.21 -3.81
N LEU A 46 -16.09 2.21 -4.66
CA LEU A 46 -15.12 3.29 -4.92
C LEU A 46 -14.81 4.09 -3.65
N THR A 47 -15.82 4.38 -2.85
CA THR A 47 -15.67 5.18 -1.62
C THR A 47 -14.90 4.40 -0.55
N ALA A 48 -15.21 3.10 -0.40
CA ALA A 48 -14.49 2.19 0.49
C ALA A 48 -13.03 2.03 0.09
N LEU A 49 -12.76 1.87 -1.22
CA LEU A 49 -11.42 1.81 -1.79
C LEU A 49 -10.65 3.11 -1.50
N PHE A 50 -11.28 4.27 -1.71
CA PHE A 50 -10.66 5.57 -1.39
C PHE A 50 -10.31 5.68 0.10
N LEU A 51 -11.21 5.27 1.00
CA LEU A 51 -10.97 5.27 2.45
C LEU A 51 -9.85 4.31 2.85
N SER A 52 -9.84 3.11 2.27
CA SER A 52 -8.81 2.09 2.45
C SER A 52 -7.44 2.61 2.03
N VAL A 53 -7.33 3.17 0.83
CA VAL A 53 -6.09 3.76 0.31
C VAL A 53 -5.66 4.95 1.16
N LEU A 54 -6.58 5.81 1.59
CA LEU A 54 -6.28 6.92 2.50
C LEU A 54 -5.75 6.43 3.84
N TRP A 55 -6.34 5.40 4.42
CA TRP A 55 -5.91 4.81 5.68
C TRP A 55 -4.54 4.14 5.54
N ASN A 56 -4.37 3.32 4.50
CA ASN A 56 -3.12 2.68 4.13
C ASN A 56 -2.01 3.72 3.99
N PHE A 57 -2.29 4.78 3.24
CA PHE A 57 -1.37 5.87 2.98
C PHE A 57 -1.05 6.67 4.25
N THR A 58 -2.04 6.96 5.09
CA THR A 58 -1.86 7.72 6.33
C THR A 58 -0.97 6.97 7.31
N LEU A 59 -1.21 5.67 7.50
CA LEU A 59 -0.39 4.83 8.36
C LEU A 59 1.00 4.64 7.77
N ASN A 60 1.11 4.35 6.47
CA ASN A 60 2.41 4.21 5.83
C ASN A 60 3.22 5.51 5.84
N ARG A 61 2.59 6.67 5.65
CA ARG A 61 3.28 7.97 5.76
C ARG A 61 3.77 8.22 7.17
N ARG A 62 2.95 7.94 8.18
CA ARG A 62 3.23 8.27 9.58
C ARG A 62 4.20 7.30 10.25
N PHE A 63 4.06 6.00 9.99
CA PHE A 63 4.79 4.94 10.69
C PHE A 63 5.84 4.24 9.83
N THR A 64 5.62 4.11 8.51
CA THR A 64 6.52 3.36 7.61
C THR A 64 7.57 4.26 6.96
N PHE A 65 7.17 5.37 6.36
CA PHE A 65 8.06 6.26 5.59
C PHE A 65 8.42 7.55 6.31
N LYS A 66 7.69 7.91 7.38
CA LYS A 66 7.88 9.11 8.21
C LYS A 66 8.19 10.33 7.32
N SER A 67 7.25 10.66 6.45
CA SER A 67 7.42 11.65 5.37
C SER A 67 6.42 12.81 5.51
N VAL A 68 6.88 14.04 5.29
CA VAL A 68 6.05 15.27 5.27
C VAL A 68 5.43 15.50 3.87
N ALA A 69 5.51 14.53 2.97
CA ALA A 69 5.08 14.68 1.58
C ALA A 69 3.60 15.08 1.45
N ASN A 70 3.32 15.92 0.45
CA ASN A 70 1.99 16.37 0.06
C ASN A 70 1.08 15.17 -0.26
N VAL A 71 0.10 14.92 0.60
CA VAL A 71 -0.87 13.82 0.48
C VAL A 71 -1.56 13.77 -0.90
N PRO A 72 -2.04 14.88 -1.48
CA PRO A 72 -2.74 14.84 -2.76
C PRO A 72 -1.86 14.39 -3.93
N VAL A 73 -0.60 14.83 -3.96
CA VAL A 73 0.36 14.49 -5.02
C VAL A 73 0.73 13.01 -4.95
N ALA A 74 0.90 12.50 -3.74
CA ALA A 74 1.19 11.09 -3.52
C ALA A 74 0.02 10.19 -3.91
N MET A 75 -1.22 10.60 -3.60
CA MET A 75 -2.43 9.89 -4.05
C MET A 75 -2.55 9.86 -5.56
N LEU A 76 -2.28 10.97 -6.25
CA LEU A 76 -2.28 11.02 -7.72
C LEU A 76 -1.30 10.03 -8.34
N LYS A 77 -0.11 9.86 -7.73
CA LYS A 77 0.87 8.86 -8.17
C LYS A 77 0.35 7.43 -7.96
N VAL A 78 -0.24 7.14 -6.79
CA VAL A 78 -0.81 5.82 -6.49
C VAL A 78 -1.99 5.51 -7.41
N LEU A 79 -2.86 6.49 -7.68
CA LEU A 79 -3.93 6.36 -8.66
C LEU A 79 -3.39 6.05 -10.06
N GLY A 80 -2.37 6.78 -10.52
CA GLY A 80 -1.72 6.51 -11.80
C GLY A 80 -1.11 5.10 -11.86
N TYR A 81 -0.53 4.63 -10.76
CA TYR A 81 -0.05 3.24 -10.64
C TYR A 81 -1.21 2.24 -10.81
N TYR A 82 -2.30 2.38 -10.06
CA TYR A 82 -3.46 1.48 -10.17
C TYR A 82 -4.10 1.51 -11.56
N LEU A 83 -4.13 2.67 -12.23
CA LEU A 83 -4.69 2.84 -13.57
C LEU A 83 -3.92 2.03 -14.62
N VAL A 84 -2.60 1.86 -14.45
CA VAL A 84 -1.76 1.03 -15.32
C VAL A 84 -1.73 -0.42 -14.85
N PHE A 85 -1.63 -0.64 -13.54
CA PHE A 85 -1.49 -1.98 -12.96
C PHE A 85 -2.74 -2.84 -13.17
N THR A 86 -3.93 -2.27 -13.00
CA THR A 86 -5.21 -2.98 -13.14
C THR A 86 -5.39 -3.60 -14.53
N PRO A 87 -5.31 -2.84 -15.65
CA PRO A 87 -5.48 -3.45 -16.97
C PRO A 87 -4.36 -4.45 -17.29
N VAL A 88 -3.12 -4.19 -16.86
CA VAL A 88 -2.00 -5.12 -17.05
C VAL A 88 -2.24 -6.45 -16.33
N THR A 89 -2.67 -6.41 -15.07
CA THR A 89 -2.94 -7.62 -14.28
C THR A 89 -4.19 -8.37 -14.71
N VAL A 90 -5.23 -7.67 -15.20
CA VAL A 90 -6.41 -8.32 -15.79
C VAL A 90 -6.04 -9.06 -17.07
N LEU A 91 -5.27 -8.43 -17.98
CA LEU A 91 -4.85 -9.07 -19.23
C LEU A 91 -3.90 -10.26 -18.99
N LEU A 92 -2.91 -10.08 -18.12
CA LEU A 92 -2.00 -11.17 -17.73
C LEU A 92 -2.73 -12.28 -16.99
N GLY A 93 -3.63 -11.93 -16.07
CA GLY A 93 -4.43 -12.88 -15.31
C GLY A 93 -5.29 -13.76 -16.22
N ASN A 94 -6.04 -13.14 -17.14
CA ASN A 94 -6.82 -13.87 -18.14
C ASN A 94 -5.93 -14.73 -19.02
N HIS A 95 -4.77 -14.25 -19.47
CA HIS A 95 -3.87 -15.06 -20.28
C HIS A 95 -3.34 -16.29 -19.52
N LEU A 96 -2.98 -16.14 -18.24
CA LEU A 96 -2.51 -17.25 -17.41
C LEU A 96 -3.61 -18.29 -17.13
N VAL A 97 -4.85 -17.84 -16.89
CA VAL A 97 -5.96 -18.74 -16.62
C VAL A 97 -6.47 -19.40 -17.91
N GLU A 98 -6.78 -18.61 -18.93
CA GLU A 98 -7.43 -19.10 -20.16
C GLU A 98 -6.45 -19.80 -21.12
N THR A 99 -5.20 -19.34 -21.21
CA THR A 99 -4.22 -19.90 -22.17
C THR A 99 -3.31 -20.95 -21.53
N LEU A 100 -2.89 -20.74 -20.29
CA LEU A 100 -1.98 -21.66 -19.58
C LEU A 100 -2.73 -22.63 -18.63
N GLY A 101 -4.04 -22.47 -18.45
CA GLY A 101 -4.86 -23.36 -17.61
C GLY A 101 -4.54 -23.28 -16.13
N TRP A 102 -3.98 -22.16 -15.66
CA TRP A 102 -3.64 -21.99 -14.24
C TRP A 102 -4.90 -21.86 -13.38
N ASN A 103 -4.80 -22.33 -12.13
CA ASN A 103 -5.87 -22.19 -11.16
C ASN A 103 -6.11 -20.71 -10.81
N GLU A 104 -7.36 -20.26 -10.93
CA GLU A 104 -7.78 -18.87 -10.70
C GLU A 104 -7.39 -18.33 -9.33
N TYR A 105 -7.49 -19.15 -8.27
CA TYR A 105 -7.11 -18.75 -6.92
C TYR A 105 -5.60 -18.51 -6.80
N LEU A 106 -4.80 -19.32 -7.49
CA LEU A 106 -3.34 -19.18 -7.51
C LEU A 106 -2.93 -17.91 -8.25
N VAL A 107 -3.53 -17.63 -9.41
CA VAL A 107 -3.27 -16.41 -10.19
C VAL A 107 -3.72 -15.17 -9.43
N THR A 108 -4.88 -15.23 -8.76
CA THR A 108 -5.38 -14.13 -7.93
C THR A 108 -4.47 -13.85 -6.74
N GLY A 109 -4.02 -14.90 -6.03
CA GLY A 109 -3.06 -14.77 -4.93
C GLY A 109 -1.72 -14.20 -5.40
N LEU A 110 -1.22 -14.64 -6.55
CA LEU A 110 0.00 -14.10 -7.14
C LEU A 110 -0.15 -12.62 -7.49
N ASN A 111 -1.29 -12.22 -8.06
CA ASN A 111 -1.63 -10.83 -8.37
C ASN A 111 -1.70 -9.97 -7.10
N MET A 112 -2.26 -10.47 -6.00
CA MET A 112 -2.26 -9.75 -4.72
C MET A 112 -0.83 -9.54 -4.19
N VAL A 113 0.02 -10.57 -4.24
CA VAL A 113 1.42 -10.47 -3.81
C VAL A 113 2.20 -9.51 -4.70
N LEU A 114 2.05 -9.63 -6.03
CA LEU A 114 2.67 -8.72 -7.00
C LEU A 114 2.20 -7.27 -6.79
N ASN A 115 0.91 -7.06 -6.55
CA ASN A 115 0.37 -5.74 -6.27
C ASN A 115 1.02 -5.16 -5.02
N LEU A 116 1.06 -5.93 -3.92
CA LEU A 116 1.64 -5.48 -2.67
C LEU A 116 3.13 -5.14 -2.82
N VAL A 117 3.91 -6.00 -3.47
CA VAL A 117 5.35 -5.78 -3.68
C VAL A 117 5.59 -4.58 -4.58
N THR A 118 4.87 -4.48 -5.69
CA THR A 118 5.07 -3.42 -6.67
C THR A 118 4.55 -2.08 -6.13
N GLU A 119 3.44 -2.08 -5.41
CA GLU A 119 2.95 -0.91 -4.68
C GLU A 119 3.94 -0.46 -3.62
N PHE A 120 4.52 -1.38 -2.84
CA PHE A 120 5.58 -1.04 -1.87
C PHE A 120 6.80 -0.40 -2.55
N LEU A 121 7.27 -1.00 -3.65
CA LEU A 121 8.39 -0.47 -4.43
C LEU A 121 8.05 0.90 -5.03
N PHE A 122 6.84 1.07 -5.55
CA PHE A 122 6.38 2.32 -6.13
C PHE A 122 6.25 3.42 -5.05
N GLN A 123 5.68 3.09 -3.90
CA GLN A 123 5.63 4.02 -2.77
C GLN A 123 7.05 4.40 -2.32
N LYS A 124 7.96 3.44 -2.19
CA LYS A 124 9.35 3.69 -1.80
C LYS A 124 10.14 4.54 -2.81
N TYR A 125 10.11 4.17 -4.08
CA TYR A 125 10.99 4.72 -5.11
C TYR A 125 10.38 5.85 -5.94
N VAL A 126 9.06 6.04 -5.92
CA VAL A 126 8.38 7.07 -6.74
C VAL A 126 7.62 8.05 -5.87
N VAL A 127 6.89 7.56 -4.87
CA VAL A 127 6.09 8.43 -4.00
C VAL A 127 6.97 9.14 -2.97
N TYR A 128 7.79 8.37 -2.24
CA TYR A 128 8.57 8.86 -1.11
C TYR A 128 10.06 9.04 -1.40
N ARG A 129 10.52 8.77 -2.63
CA ARG A 129 11.95 8.77 -3.03
C ARG A 129 12.81 9.88 -2.40
N ASN A 130 12.30 11.10 -2.38
CA ASN A 130 13.01 12.30 -1.91
C ASN A 130 12.58 12.79 -0.52
N SER A 131 11.67 12.07 0.15
CA SER A 131 11.10 12.46 1.45
C SER A 131 11.09 11.32 2.48
N MET A 132 11.84 10.25 2.24
CA MET A 132 12.06 9.23 3.27
C MET A 132 12.90 9.82 4.41
N ASP A 133 12.48 9.58 5.67
CA ASP A 133 13.18 10.00 6.89
C ASP A 133 13.37 11.53 7.08
N THR A 134 12.50 12.36 6.50
CA THR A 134 12.52 13.83 6.73
C THR A 134 11.64 14.29 7.90
N ASN A 135 10.82 13.42 8.48
CA ASN A 135 9.89 13.78 9.55
C ASN A 135 10.54 13.63 10.94
N GLU A 136 10.03 14.37 11.93
CA GLU A 136 10.57 14.47 13.29
C GLU A 136 10.73 13.11 14.00
N LEU A 137 9.86 12.13 13.68
CA LEU A 137 9.94 10.77 14.20
C LEU A 137 11.17 9.98 13.72
N ALA A 138 11.74 10.33 12.56
CA ALA A 138 12.96 9.71 12.05
C ALA A 138 14.21 10.40 12.62
N GLN A 139 14.13 11.70 12.89
CA GLN A 139 15.16 12.42 13.65
C GLN A 139 15.26 11.92 15.09
N LYS A 140 14.12 11.79 15.80
CA LYS A 140 14.08 11.25 17.17
C LYS A 140 14.58 9.80 17.29
N GLU A 141 14.38 8.96 16.28
CA GLU A 141 14.95 7.60 16.27
C GLU A 141 16.46 7.61 16.02
N LYS A 142 16.96 8.53 15.19
CA LYS A 142 18.41 8.71 15.01
C LYS A 142 19.07 9.27 16.28
N GLU A 143 18.40 10.19 16.97
CA GLU A 143 18.86 10.74 18.25
C GLU A 143 18.91 9.66 19.34
N LYS A 144 17.86 8.82 19.45
CA LYS A 144 17.88 7.68 20.38
C LYS A 144 18.92 6.62 20.03
N GLU A 145 19.08 6.26 18.76
CA GLU A 145 20.14 5.34 18.32
C GLU A 145 21.55 5.90 18.62
N ALA A 146 21.71 7.23 18.60
CA ALA A 146 22.97 7.90 18.95
C ALA A 146 23.19 8.00 20.48
N GLU A 147 22.14 8.17 21.28
CA GLU A 147 22.23 8.16 22.75
C GLU A 147 22.51 6.76 23.31
N ASP A 148 21.90 5.72 22.74
CA ASP A 148 22.09 4.32 23.20
C ASP A 148 23.45 3.74 22.77
N SER A 149 24.22 4.44 21.94
CA SER A 149 25.56 4.03 21.47
C SER A 149 26.73 4.78 22.14
N VAL A 150 26.43 5.65 23.11
CA VAL A 150 27.38 6.37 23.97
C VAL A 150 27.41 5.73 25.36
#